data_AF-A0A2S5IZ95-F1
#
_entry.id   AF-A0A2S5IZ95-F1
#
_cell.length_a   1.000
_cell.length_b   1.000
_cell.length_c   1.000
_cell.angle_alpha   90.00
_cell.angle_beta   90.00
_cell.angle_gamma   90.00
#
_symmetry.space_group_name_H-M   'P 1'
#
loop_
_entity.id
_entity.type
_entity.pdbx_description
1 polymer ?
#
loop_
_entity_poly.entity_id
_entity_poly.type
_entity_poly.pdbx_seq_one_letter_code
_entity_poly.pdbx_strand_id
1 'polypeptide(L)'
;MALMGIEKARTTHWLKNNRDALPSIIAVTAVAMFWVVGAVGGIRYLSDASSPMAMLTGLYIGLAAVAVSIIIATLALNDLARRYARTRNRR
;
A
#
# COMPACT_ATOMS: atom_id res chain seq x y z
N MET A 1 13.04 -30.30 13.48
CA MET A 1 13.76 -29.47 12.48
C MET A 1 13.32 -29.68 11.03
N ALA A 2 12.61 -30.75 10.66
CA ALA A 2 12.23 -31.02 9.26
C ALA A 2 11.02 -30.21 8.70
N LEU A 3 10.22 -29.56 9.56
CA LEU A 3 9.01 -28.84 9.13
C LEU A 3 9.30 -27.43 8.57
N MET A 4 10.40 -26.79 8.98
CA MET A 4 10.75 -25.42 8.59
C MET A 4 11.24 -25.31 7.14
N GLY A 5 11.77 -26.40 6.56
CA GLY A 5 12.22 -26.46 5.16
C GLY A 5 11.08 -26.49 4.14
N ILE A 6 9.92 -27.04 4.53
CA ILE A 6 8.76 -27.25 3.64
C ILE A 6 7.96 -25.93 3.49
N GLU A 7 7.85 -25.14 4.56
CA GLU A 7 7.25 -23.79 4.51
C GLU A 7 8.07 -22.83 3.66
N LYS A 8 9.40 -22.82 3.81
CA LYS A 8 10.29 -21.97 3.01
C LYS A 8 10.25 -22.33 1.52
N ALA A 9 10.18 -23.62 1.17
CA ALA A 9 10.10 -24.07 -0.22
C ALA A 9 8.75 -23.71 -0.87
N ARG A 10 7.63 -23.80 -0.13
CA ARG A 10 6.29 -23.43 -0.63
C ARG A 10 6.13 -21.91 -0.80
N THR A 11 6.64 -21.12 0.14
CA THR A 11 6.59 -19.65 0.08
C THR A 11 7.45 -19.10 -1.05
N THR A 12 8.67 -19.61 -1.22
CA THR A 12 9.55 -19.19 -2.33
C THR A 12 8.99 -19.57 -3.70
N HIS A 13 8.34 -20.73 -3.84
CA HIS A 13 7.68 -21.13 -5.08
C HIS A 13 6.43 -20.27 -5.39
N TRP A 14 5.62 -19.93 -4.37
CA TRP A 14 4.48 -19.03 -4.52
C TRP A 14 4.92 -17.61 -4.89
N LEU A 15 6.00 -17.09 -4.28
CA LEU A 15 6.55 -15.77 -4.60
C LEU A 15 7.06 -15.70 -6.04
N LYS A 16 7.70 -16.79 -6.53
CA LYS A 16 8.20 -16.88 -7.90
C LYS A 16 7.07 -16.96 -8.93
N ASN A 17 5.98 -17.65 -8.60
CA ASN A 17 4.81 -17.81 -9.48
C ASN A 17 3.85 -16.60 -9.48
N ASN A 18 3.93 -15.74 -8.45
CA ASN A 18 3.14 -14.51 -8.33
C ASN A 18 4.01 -13.24 -8.43
N ARG A 19 5.19 -13.32 -9.07
CA ARG A 19 6.10 -12.16 -9.24
C ARG A 19 5.41 -10.96 -9.85
N ASP A 20 4.46 -11.20 -10.75
CA ASP A 20 3.70 -10.13 -11.37
C ASP A 20 2.73 -9.44 -10.40
N ALA A 21 2.35 -10.08 -9.29
CA ALA A 21 1.46 -9.51 -8.25
C ALA A 21 2.25 -8.82 -7.11
N LEU A 22 3.58 -8.95 -7.08
CA LEU A 22 4.42 -8.20 -6.16
C LEU A 22 4.21 -6.67 -6.27
N PRO A 23 4.09 -6.05 -7.45
CA PRO A 23 3.91 -4.60 -7.57
C PRO A 23 2.63 -4.10 -6.88
N SER A 24 1.51 -4.81 -6.99
CA SER A 24 0.25 -4.40 -6.37
C SER A 24 0.27 -4.62 -4.85
N ILE A 25 0.85 -5.72 -4.38
CA ILE A 25 1.04 -5.96 -2.94
C ILE A 25 1.95 -4.89 -2.33
N ILE A 26 3.06 -4.56 -3.01
CA ILE A 26 3.98 -3.49 -2.59
C ILE A 26 3.25 -2.15 -2.57
N ALA A 27 2.48 -1.83 -3.61
CA ALA A 27 1.72 -0.58 -3.68
C ALA A 27 0.71 -0.45 -2.54
N VAL A 28 -0.09 -1.50 -2.27
CA VAL A 28 -1.06 -1.49 -1.16
C VAL A 28 -0.34 -1.36 0.19
N THR A 29 0.78 -2.07 0.37
CA THR A 29 1.57 -1.99 1.61
C THR A 29 2.18 -0.60 1.81
N ALA A 30 2.70 0.00 0.74
CA ALA A 30 3.26 1.34 0.76
C ALA A 30 2.18 2.39 1.08
N VAL A 31 0.99 2.26 0.48
CA VAL A 31 -0.15 3.12 0.82
C VAL A 31 -0.52 2.95 2.29
N ALA A 32 -0.64 1.72 2.80
CA ALA A 32 -0.96 1.48 4.21
C ALA A 32 0.08 2.12 5.15
N MET A 33 1.37 1.98 4.86
CA MET A 33 2.42 2.68 5.62
C MET A 33 2.30 4.19 5.51
N PHE A 34 2.01 4.72 4.32
CA PHE A 34 1.77 6.15 4.11
C PHE A 34 0.61 6.66 4.97
N TRP A 35 -0.48 5.91 5.12
CA TRP A 35 -1.59 6.31 6.02
C TRP A 35 -1.15 6.37 7.49
N VAL A 36 -0.39 5.38 7.96
CA VAL A 36 0.08 5.34 9.35
C VAL A 36 1.06 6.49 9.62
N VAL A 37 2.08 6.63 8.79
CA VAL A 37 3.11 7.68 8.93
C VAL A 37 2.52 9.06 8.69
N GLY A 38 1.66 9.20 7.67
CA GLY A 38 1.00 10.44 7.31
C GLY A 38 -0.01 10.90 8.36
N ALA A 39 -0.72 10.00 9.03
CA ALA A 39 -1.60 10.37 10.15
C ALA A 39 -0.79 10.92 11.32
N VAL A 40 0.26 10.20 11.77
CA VAL A 40 1.08 10.63 12.90
C VAL A 40 1.87 11.91 12.57
N GLY A 41 2.54 11.93 11.41
CA GLY A 41 3.36 13.05 10.96
C GLY A 41 2.53 14.27 10.56
N GLY A 42 1.39 14.06 9.89
CA GLY A 42 0.49 15.13 9.47
C GLY A 42 -0.19 15.81 10.64
N ILE A 43 -0.65 15.06 11.64
CA ILE A 43 -1.22 15.64 12.87
C ILE A 43 -0.16 16.47 13.60
N ARG A 44 1.07 15.96 13.75
CA ARG A 44 2.16 16.68 14.39
C ARG A 44 2.59 17.94 13.63
N TYR A 45 2.66 17.85 12.30
CA TYR A 45 2.97 18.99 11.45
C TYR A 45 1.91 20.09 11.57
N LEU A 46 0.63 19.71 11.60
CA LEU A 46 -0.47 20.65 11.76
C LEU A 46 -0.55 21.24 13.17
N SER A 47 -0.16 20.49 14.21
CA SER A 47 -0.13 20.99 15.60
C SER A 47 1.02 21.97 15.85
N ASP A 48 2.16 21.76 15.19
CA ASP A 48 3.36 22.61 15.34
C ASP A 48 3.34 23.80 14.36
N ALA A 49 2.31 23.91 13.51
CA ALA A 49 2.18 24.99 12.54
C ALA A 49 1.95 26.34 13.24
N SER A 50 2.98 27.18 13.26
CA SER A 50 2.96 28.50 13.89
C SER A 50 2.22 29.58 13.09
N SER A 51 1.91 29.31 11.81
CA SER A 51 1.23 30.26 10.91
C SER A 51 -0.02 29.63 10.29
N PRO A 52 -1.15 30.37 10.23
CA PRO A 52 -2.37 29.92 9.56
C PRO A 52 -2.16 29.54 8.09
N MET A 53 -1.27 30.24 7.39
CA MET A 53 -0.94 29.91 6.00
C MET A 53 -0.16 28.60 5.88
N ALA A 54 0.78 28.35 6.78
CA ALA A 54 1.53 27.08 6.80
C ALA A 54 0.61 25.89 7.11
N MET A 55 -0.37 26.09 8.00
CA MET A 55 -1.41 25.12 8.29
C MET A 55 -2.27 24.83 7.06
N LEU A 56 -2.79 25.86 6.39
CA LEU A 56 -3.59 25.72 5.16
C LEU A 56 -2.83 24.98 4.06
N THR A 57 -1.60 25.42 3.77
CA THR A 57 -0.75 24.78 2.75
C THR A 57 -0.47 23.32 3.09
N GLY A 58 -0.13 23.01 4.34
CA GLY A 58 0.06 21.64 4.80
C GLY A 58 -1.18 20.78 4.62
N LEU A 59 -2.35 21.34 4.92
CA LEU A 59 -3.64 20.65 4.81
C LEU A 59 -4.00 20.37 3.35
N TYR A 60 -3.80 21.32 2.44
CA TYR A 60 -3.99 21.11 0.99
C TYR A 60 -3.03 20.08 0.41
N ILE A 61 -1.74 20.14 0.78
CA ILE A 61 -0.74 19.16 0.34
C ILE A 61 -1.08 17.77 0.88
N GLY A 62 -1.45 17.68 2.15
CA GLY A 62 -1.89 16.43 2.79
C GLY A 62 -3.11 15.83 2.09
N LEU A 63 -4.12 16.65 1.78
CA LEU A 63 -5.30 16.22 1.03
C LEU A 63 -4.95 15.74 -0.38
N ALA A 64 -4.08 16.45 -1.09
CA ALA A 64 -3.63 16.03 -2.42
C ALA A 64 -2.91 14.67 -2.35
N ALA A 65 -2.02 14.49 -1.37
CA ALA A 65 -1.31 13.22 -1.17
C ALA A 65 -2.27 12.07 -0.83
N VAL A 66 -3.28 12.32 0.02
CA VAL A 66 -4.34 11.35 0.31
C VAL A 66 -5.12 10.98 -0.95
N ALA A 67 -5.52 11.95 -1.77
CA ALA A 67 -6.24 11.70 -3.01
C ALA A 67 -5.42 10.81 -3.98
N VAL A 68 -4.14 11.11 -4.17
CA VAL A 68 -3.24 10.28 -4.98
C VAL A 68 -3.13 8.87 -4.41
N SER A 69 -3.02 8.72 -3.09
CA SER A 69 -2.91 7.42 -2.44
C SER A 69 -4.15 6.54 -2.67
N ILE A 70 -5.35 7.13 -2.70
CA ILE A 70 -6.61 6.43 -2.98
C ILE A 70 -6.64 5.92 -4.41
N ILE A 71 -6.19 6.73 -5.37
CA ILE A 71 -6.10 6.31 -6.78
C ILE A 71 -5.16 5.12 -6.91
N ILE A 72 -3.96 5.20 -6.33
CA ILE A 72 -2.97 4.12 -6.34
C ILE A 72 -3.55 2.85 -5.69
N ALA A 73 -4.17 2.97 -4.52
CA ALA A 73 -4.78 1.84 -3.83
C ALA A 73 -5.88 1.18 -4.67
N THR A 74 -6.75 1.98 -5.28
CA THR A 74 -7.84 1.48 -6.12
C THR A 74 -7.31 0.76 -7.36
N LEU A 75 -6.28 1.32 -8.01
CA LEU A 75 -5.62 0.68 -9.15
C LEU A 75 -4.95 -0.64 -8.74
N ALA A 76 -4.23 -0.63 -7.62
CA ALA A 76 -3.55 -1.82 -7.10
C ALA A 76 -4.54 -2.92 -6.69
N LEU A 77 -5.64 -2.57 -6.03
CA LEU A 77 -6.70 -3.50 -5.65
C LEU A 77 -7.42 -4.06 -6.88
N ASN A 78 -7.73 -3.23 -7.87
CA ASN A 78 -8.37 -3.66 -9.10
C ASN A 78 -7.48 -4.61 -9.92
N ASP A 79 -6.18 -4.29 -10.00
CA ASP A 79 -5.19 -5.18 -10.60
C ASP A 79 -5.14 -6.54 -9.87
N LEU A 80 -5.12 -6.53 -8.54
CA LEU A 80 -5.14 -7.75 -7.73
C LEU A 80 -6.44 -8.55 -7.92
N ALA A 81 -7.60 -7.88 -7.92
CA ALA A 81 -8.91 -8.50 -8.09
C ALA A 81 -9.09 -9.15 -9.47
N ARG A 82 -8.71 -8.44 -10.55
CA ARG A 82 -8.73 -9.00 -11.92
C ARG A 82 -7.87 -10.24 -12.04
N ARG A 83 -6.73 -10.28 -11.34
CA ARG A 83 -5.83 -11.44 -11.34
C ARG A 83 -6.41 -12.61 -10.55
N TYR A 84 -7.01 -12.34 -9.40
CA TYR A 84 -7.70 -13.37 -8.61
C TYR A 84 -8.85 -14.02 -9.39
N ALA A 85 -9.63 -13.21 -10.12
CA ALA A 85 -10.68 -13.69 -11.02
C ALA A 85 -10.13 -14.53 -12.19
N ARG A 86 -9.02 -14.12 -12.82
CA ARG A 86 -8.38 -14.88 -13.92
C ARG A 86 -7.79 -16.22 -13.45
N THR A 87 -7.17 -16.26 -12.27
CA THR A 87 -6.67 -17.52 -11.69
C THR A 87 -7.82 -18.45 -11.31
N ARG A 88 -8.97 -17.91 -10.89
CA ARG A 88 -10.16 -18.71 -10.57
C ARG A 88 -10.87 -19.26 -11.81
N ASN A 89 -10.85 -18.57 -12.94
CA ASN A 89 -11.47 -19.05 -14.19
C ASN A 89 -10.62 -20.10 -14.94
N ARG A 90 -9.38 -20.37 -14.49
CA ARG A 90 -8.51 -21.42 -15.03
C ARG A 90 -8.51 -22.71 -14.19
N ARG A 91 -9.21 -22.71 -13.06
CA ARG A 91 -9.47 -23.91 -12.25
C ARG A 91 -10.89 -24.37 -12.50
#